data_AF-A0A7C7SPY2-F1
#
_entry.id   AF-A0A7C7SPY2-F1
#
_cell.length_a   1.000
_cell.length_b   1.000
_cell.length_c   1.000
_cell.angle_alpha   90.00
_cell.angle_beta   90.00
_cell.angle_gamma   90.00
#
_symmetry.space_group_name_H-M   'P 1'
#
loop_
_entity.id
_entity.type
_entity.pdbx_description
1 polymer ?
#
loop_
_entity_poly.entity_id
_entity_poly.type
_entity_poly.pdbx_seq_one_letter_code
_entity_poly.pdbx_strand_id
1 'polypeptide(L)'
;MRYLHLLFILPFLLSSCADVEPVTEDEQLPLVIKEARFSDLPNWNADNHGQVLEAFAKSCERMLKRSPESKFGNDVVQLTYGDWRPACEALPNVTPQTAQQYFENYFTPYLATA
;
A
#
# COMPACT_ATOMS: atom_id res chain seq x y z
N MET A 1 -10.22 4.20 56.36
CA MET A 1 -9.89 3.00 55.53
C MET A 1 -10.18 3.16 54.03
N ARG A 2 -10.79 4.27 53.55
CA ARG A 2 -11.04 4.52 52.11
C ARG A 2 -9.85 5.08 51.31
N TYR A 3 -8.70 5.27 51.97
CA TYR A 3 -7.42 5.68 51.35
C TYR A 3 -6.44 4.52 51.16
N LEU A 4 -6.73 3.34 51.74
CA LEU A 4 -5.83 2.18 51.62
C LEU A 4 -5.89 1.55 50.22
N HIS A 5 -6.99 1.76 49.48
CA HIS A 5 -7.14 1.28 48.10
C HIS A 5 -6.52 2.22 47.04
N LEU A 6 -6.26 3.49 47.36
CA LEU A 6 -5.62 4.44 46.45
C LEU A 6 -4.11 4.21 46.32
N LEU A 7 -3.51 3.43 47.21
CA LEU A 7 -2.07 3.14 47.24
C LEU A 7 -1.69 1.90 46.42
N PHE A 8 -2.65 1.10 45.96
CA PHE A 8 -2.40 -0.15 45.23
C PHE A 8 -2.50 -0.03 43.70
N ILE A 9 -2.94 1.12 43.16
CA ILE A 9 -3.08 1.34 41.71
C ILE A 9 -1.82 2.01 41.11
N LEU A 10 -0.91 2.52 41.94
CA LEU A 10 0.27 3.25 41.47
C LEU A 10 1.41 2.42 40.85
N PRO A 11 1.62 1.11 41.12
CA PRO A 11 2.80 0.43 40.58
C PRO A 11 2.62 -0.13 39.17
N PHE A 12 1.43 -0.04 38.56
CA PHE A 12 1.14 -0.67 37.26
C PHE A 12 1.48 0.19 36.02
N LEU A 13 2.03 1.40 36.19
CA LEU A 13 2.28 2.35 35.09
C LEU A 13 3.71 2.31 34.51
N LEU A 14 4.59 1.39 34.94
CA LEU A 14 6.01 1.39 34.53
C LEU A 14 6.41 0.27 33.56
N SER A 15 5.51 -0.63 33.15
CA SER A 15 5.87 -1.76 32.26
C SER A 15 5.57 -1.50 30.77
N SER A 16 5.90 -0.32 30.24
CA SER A 16 5.71 -0.01 28.81
C SER A 16 6.93 0.62 28.13
N CYS A 17 8.12 0.51 28.72
CA CYS A 17 9.37 0.67 27.97
C CYS A 17 9.90 -0.72 27.63
N ALA A 18 9.35 -1.30 26.57
CA ALA A 18 10.10 -2.29 25.80
C ALA A 18 10.85 -1.48 24.75
N ASP A 19 12.17 -1.36 24.90
CA ASP A 19 13.04 -0.85 23.85
C ASP A 19 12.83 -1.70 22.59
N VAL A 20 12.37 -1.08 21.52
CA VAL A 20 12.36 -1.71 20.20
C VAL A 20 13.81 -1.68 19.74
N GLU A 21 14.49 -2.81 19.83
CA GLU A 21 15.84 -2.95 19.28
C GLU A 21 15.80 -2.54 17.80
N PRO A 22 16.66 -1.61 17.37
CA PRO A 22 16.72 -1.21 15.97
C PRO A 22 17.11 -2.42 15.14
N VAL A 23 16.24 -2.84 14.23
CA VAL A 23 16.56 -3.87 13.23
C VAL A 23 17.76 -3.37 12.44
N THR A 24 18.90 -4.06 12.59
CA THR A 24 20.12 -3.77 11.82
C THR A 24 19.85 -4.04 10.34
N GLU A 25 20.21 -3.08 9.49
CA GLU A 25 19.96 -3.06 8.03
C GLU A 25 20.54 -4.29 7.29
N ASP A 26 21.49 -4.99 7.89
CA ASP A 26 22.18 -6.18 7.34
C ASP A 26 21.33 -7.47 7.33
N GLU A 27 20.17 -7.49 8.01
CA GLU A 27 19.30 -8.69 8.07
C GLU A 27 18.06 -8.61 7.16
N GLN A 28 17.92 -7.54 6.37
CA GLN A 28 16.80 -7.42 5.43
C GLN A 28 17.13 -8.09 4.10
N LEU A 29 16.44 -9.20 3.81
CA LEU A 29 16.55 -9.83 2.50
C LEU A 29 16.15 -8.83 1.40
N PRO A 30 16.90 -8.79 0.28
CA PRO A 30 16.67 -7.80 -0.77
C PRO A 30 15.31 -8.04 -1.44
N LEU A 31 14.53 -6.96 -1.61
CA LEU A 31 13.28 -7.01 -2.36
C LEU A 31 13.55 -7.43 -3.81
N VAL A 32 13.00 -8.57 -4.21
CA VAL A 32 13.00 -9.07 -5.58
C VAL A 32 11.63 -8.85 -6.21
N ILE A 33 11.63 -8.24 -7.39
CA ILE A 33 10.43 -7.94 -8.18
C ILE A 33 10.50 -8.75 -9.48
N LYS A 34 9.51 -9.62 -9.72
CA LYS A 34 9.39 -10.44 -10.92
C LYS A 34 8.04 -10.22 -11.58
N GLU A 35 8.01 -10.05 -12.89
CA GLU A 35 6.76 -9.94 -13.64
C GLU A 35 5.86 -11.16 -13.41
N ALA A 36 4.56 -10.90 -13.25
CA ALA A 36 3.53 -11.90 -13.03
C ALA A 36 2.31 -11.59 -13.92
N ARG A 37 1.35 -12.51 -13.96
CA ARG A 37 0.11 -12.35 -14.72
C ARG A 37 -1.05 -12.15 -13.75
N PHE A 38 -2.13 -11.51 -14.22
CA PHE A 38 -3.36 -11.41 -13.44
C PHE A 38 -3.94 -12.77 -13.07
N SER A 39 -3.74 -13.79 -13.92
CA SER A 39 -4.13 -15.18 -13.64
C SER A 39 -3.33 -15.85 -12.52
N ASP A 40 -2.19 -15.26 -12.11
CA ASP A 40 -1.40 -15.74 -10.98
C ASP A 40 -1.91 -15.15 -9.64
N LEU A 41 -2.79 -14.14 -9.68
CA LEU A 41 -3.36 -13.50 -8.49
C LEU A 41 -4.55 -14.32 -7.95
N PRO A 42 -4.50 -14.79 -6.69
CA PRO A 42 -5.60 -15.52 -6.09
C PRO A 42 -6.89 -14.68 -6.08
N ASN A 43 -8.01 -15.32 -6.44
CA ASN A 43 -9.34 -14.71 -6.46
C ASN A 43 -9.49 -13.46 -7.36
N TRP A 44 -8.57 -13.20 -8.30
CA TRP A 44 -8.65 -12.01 -9.17
C TRP A 44 -10.04 -11.83 -9.80
N ASN A 45 -10.55 -12.84 -10.50
CA ASN A 45 -11.84 -12.78 -11.19
C ASN A 45 -13.08 -12.64 -10.27
N ALA A 46 -12.91 -12.83 -8.95
CA ALA A 46 -14.00 -12.78 -7.98
C ALA A 46 -13.91 -11.54 -7.06
N ASP A 47 -12.87 -10.72 -7.20
CA ASP A 47 -12.64 -9.56 -6.35
C ASP A 47 -13.58 -8.39 -6.71
N ASN A 48 -13.79 -7.48 -5.76
CA ASN A 48 -14.60 -6.29 -5.95
C ASN A 48 -13.76 -5.15 -6.55
N HIS A 49 -13.44 -5.26 -7.84
CA HIS A 49 -12.63 -4.26 -8.54
C HIS A 49 -13.26 -2.87 -8.55
N GLY A 50 -14.59 -2.76 -8.48
CA GLY A 50 -15.28 -1.47 -8.38
C GLY A 50 -14.87 -0.69 -7.13
N GLN A 51 -14.81 -1.37 -5.97
CA GLN A 51 -14.34 -0.77 -4.73
C GLN A 51 -12.86 -0.37 -4.79
N VAL A 52 -12.03 -1.18 -5.45
CA VAL A 52 -10.61 -0.86 -5.66
C VAL A 52 -10.46 0.39 -6.55
N LEU A 53 -11.26 0.49 -7.62
CA LEU A 53 -11.26 1.65 -8.51
C LEU A 53 -11.66 2.94 -7.79
N GLU A 54 -12.66 2.89 -6.91
CA GLU A 54 -13.05 4.03 -6.07
C GLU A 54 -11.92 4.49 -5.13
N ALA A 55 -11.21 3.54 -4.52
CA ALA A 55 -10.05 3.85 -3.69
C ALA A 55 -8.89 4.41 -4.53
N PHE A 56 -8.64 3.83 -5.70
CA PHE A 56 -7.60 4.27 -6.62
C PHE A 56 -7.85 5.69 -7.15
N ALA A 57 -9.11 6.04 -7.45
CA ALA A 57 -9.49 7.39 -7.85
C ALA A 57 -9.09 8.46 -6.81
N LYS A 58 -9.24 8.17 -5.51
CA LYS A 58 -8.80 9.07 -4.42
C LYS A 58 -7.29 9.25 -4.40
N SER A 59 -6.51 8.21 -4.72
CA SER A 59 -5.06 8.33 -4.88
C SER A 59 -4.71 9.17 -6.10
N CYS A 60 -5.43 9.03 -7.20
CA CYS A 60 -5.24 9.83 -8.42
C CYS A 60 -5.42 11.33 -8.20
N GLU A 61 -6.36 11.75 -7.34
CA GLU A 61 -6.49 13.16 -6.96
C GLU A 61 -5.21 13.77 -6.37
N ARG A 62 -4.38 12.95 -5.70
CA ARG A 62 -3.09 13.37 -5.15
C ARG A 62 -1.97 13.23 -6.16
N MET A 63 -1.94 12.12 -6.89
CA MET A 63 -0.87 11.85 -7.88
C MET A 63 -0.86 12.91 -8.99
N LEU A 64 -2.02 13.31 -9.50
CA LEU A 64 -2.13 14.31 -10.58
C LEU A 64 -1.71 15.73 -10.17
N LYS A 65 -1.60 16.02 -8.86
CA LYS A 65 -1.14 17.32 -8.34
C LYS A 65 0.38 17.43 -8.26
N ARG A 66 1.11 16.33 -8.48
CA ARG A 66 2.57 16.29 -8.36
C ARG A 66 3.22 16.56 -9.72
N SER A 67 4.47 17.03 -9.70
CA SER A 67 5.25 17.15 -10.95
C SER A 67 5.44 15.74 -11.54
N PRO A 68 5.21 15.55 -12.85
CA PRO A 68 5.40 14.25 -13.49
C PRO A 68 6.79 13.66 -13.30
N GLU A 69 7.82 14.51 -13.22
CA GLU A 69 9.23 14.11 -13.13
C GLU A 69 9.66 13.76 -11.69
N SER A 70 8.80 14.02 -10.70
CA SER A 70 9.11 13.73 -9.31
C SER A 70 9.10 12.22 -9.05
N LYS A 71 10.10 11.71 -8.29
CA LYS A 71 10.24 10.28 -7.94
C LYS A 71 9.01 9.77 -7.18
N PHE A 72 8.50 8.62 -7.60
CA PHE A 72 7.46 7.83 -6.94
C PHE A 72 8.00 6.40 -6.81
N GLY A 73 8.66 6.06 -5.71
CA GLY A 73 9.22 4.72 -5.53
C GLY A 73 10.54 4.72 -4.76
N ASN A 74 11.23 3.60 -4.82
CA ASN A 74 12.52 3.39 -4.17
C ASN A 74 13.58 3.01 -5.22
N ASP A 75 14.71 2.47 -4.79
CA ASP A 75 15.81 2.18 -5.71
C ASP A 75 15.58 0.88 -6.51
N VAL A 76 14.68 0.01 -6.04
CA VAL A 76 14.24 -1.22 -6.72
C VAL A 76 13.13 -0.92 -7.73
N VAL A 77 12.13 -0.11 -7.34
CA VAL A 77 11.01 0.30 -8.19
C VAL A 77 11.14 1.78 -8.53
N GLN A 78 11.78 2.04 -9.67
CA GLN A 78 12.10 3.39 -10.14
C GLN A 78 10.97 3.95 -11.00
N LEU A 79 9.88 4.39 -10.35
CA LEU A 79 8.80 5.10 -11.01
C LEU A 79 8.83 6.59 -10.68
N THR A 80 8.11 7.36 -11.48
CA THR A 80 7.82 8.79 -11.33
C THR A 80 6.32 8.98 -11.21
N TYR A 81 5.88 10.16 -10.75
CA TYR A 81 4.45 10.47 -10.79
C TYR A 81 3.91 10.49 -12.23
N GLY A 82 4.74 10.75 -13.24
CA GLY A 82 4.41 10.69 -14.66
C GLY A 82 3.94 9.32 -15.10
N ASP A 83 4.53 8.24 -14.56
CA ASP A 83 4.15 6.86 -14.89
C ASP A 83 2.74 6.50 -14.41
N TRP A 84 2.23 7.19 -13.38
CA TRP A 84 0.87 6.99 -12.86
C TRP A 84 -0.18 7.80 -13.61
N ARG A 85 0.21 8.88 -14.30
CA ARG A 85 -0.74 9.81 -14.93
C ARG A 85 -1.62 9.14 -15.97
N PRO A 86 -1.12 8.30 -16.91
CA PRO A 86 -1.96 7.68 -17.92
C PRO A 86 -3.14 6.89 -17.33
N ALA A 87 -2.86 6.09 -16.28
CA ALA A 87 -3.91 5.37 -15.58
C ALA A 87 -4.91 6.33 -14.92
N CYS A 88 -4.41 7.33 -14.20
CA CYS A 88 -5.27 8.29 -13.49
C CYS A 88 -6.14 9.17 -14.40
N GLU A 89 -5.64 9.56 -15.56
CA GLU A 89 -6.37 10.38 -16.53
C GLU A 89 -7.43 9.55 -17.28
N ALA A 90 -7.30 8.22 -17.30
CA ALA A 90 -8.19 7.30 -17.99
C ALA A 90 -9.23 6.60 -17.08
N LEU A 91 -9.48 7.13 -15.87
CA LEU A 91 -10.47 6.57 -14.95
C LEU A 91 -11.86 6.45 -15.63
N PRO A 92 -12.47 5.25 -15.68
CA PRO A 92 -13.77 5.07 -16.31
C PRO A 92 -14.91 5.48 -15.38
N ASN A 93 -16.09 5.70 -15.96
CA ASN A 93 -17.32 5.78 -15.18
C ASN A 93 -17.64 4.38 -14.59
N VAL A 94 -17.89 4.33 -13.29
CA VAL A 94 -17.80 3.12 -12.45
C VAL A 94 -18.86 2.08 -12.84
N THR A 95 -18.43 0.93 -13.36
CA THR A 95 -19.19 -0.32 -13.32
C THR A 95 -18.26 -1.45 -12.88
N PRO A 96 -18.75 -2.49 -12.17
CA PRO A 96 -17.91 -3.61 -11.73
C PRO A 96 -17.15 -4.30 -12.89
N GLN A 97 -17.80 -4.44 -14.05
CA GLN A 97 -17.21 -5.10 -15.22
C GLN A 97 -16.12 -4.26 -15.90
N THR A 98 -16.24 -2.92 -15.90
CA THR A 98 -15.22 -2.05 -16.49
C THR A 98 -13.99 -1.90 -15.57
N ALA A 99 -14.15 -2.08 -14.26
CA ALA A 99 -13.07 -1.91 -13.30
C ALA A 99 -11.99 -3.00 -13.40
N GLN A 100 -12.37 -4.27 -13.58
CA GLN A 100 -11.39 -5.35 -13.78
C GLN A 100 -10.52 -5.09 -15.01
N GLN A 101 -11.18 -4.86 -16.16
CA GLN A 101 -10.53 -4.60 -17.44
C GLN A 101 -9.66 -3.33 -17.39
N TYR A 102 -10.07 -2.33 -16.62
CA TYR A 102 -9.26 -1.15 -16.40
C TYR A 102 -7.90 -1.50 -15.78
N PHE A 103 -7.88 -2.28 -14.70
CA PHE A 103 -6.61 -2.70 -14.09
C PHE A 103 -5.77 -3.55 -15.05
N GLU A 104 -6.40 -4.44 -15.80
CA GLU A 104 -5.73 -5.28 -16.79
C GLU A 104 -5.12 -4.49 -17.96
N ASN A 105 -5.69 -3.33 -18.31
CA ASN A 105 -5.20 -2.48 -19.40
C ASN A 105 -4.10 -1.50 -18.97
N TYR A 106 -4.13 -1.03 -17.72
CA TYR A 106 -3.24 0.05 -17.25
C TYR A 106 -2.11 -0.43 -16.35
N PHE A 107 -2.13 -1.68 -15.89
CA PHE A 107 -1.16 -2.20 -14.94
C PHE A 107 -0.61 -3.56 -15.36
N THR A 108 0.62 -3.83 -14.91
CA THR A 108 1.26 -5.14 -15.01
C THR A 108 1.52 -5.65 -13.59
N PRO A 109 1.03 -6.85 -13.23
CA PRO A 109 1.32 -7.43 -11.93
C PRO A 109 2.81 -7.78 -11.79
N TYR A 110 3.35 -7.56 -10.61
CA TYR A 110 4.67 -8.04 -10.23
C TYR A 110 4.58 -8.79 -8.91
N LEU A 111 5.21 -9.96 -8.86
CA LEU A 111 5.44 -10.70 -7.63
C LEU A 111 6.59 -10.04 -6.87
N ALA A 112 6.33 -9.65 -5.62
CA ALA A 112 7.29 -9.10 -4.70
C ALA A 112 7.65 -10.15 -3.63
N THR A 113 8.93 -10.49 -3.51
CA THR A 113 9.46 -11.39 -2.48
C THR A 113 10.62 -10.72 -1.75
N ALA A 114 10.69 -10.91 -0.44
CA ALA A 114 11.86 -10.61 0.38
C ALA A 114 12.42 -11.94 0.86
#